data_AF-A0A2N5JZM8-F1
#
_entry.id   AF-A0A2N5JZM8-F1
#
_cell.length_a   1.000
_cell.length_b   1.000
_cell.length_c   1.000
_cell.angle_alpha   90.00
_cell.angle_beta   90.00
_cell.angle_gamma   90.00
#
_symmetry.space_group_name_H-M   'P 1'
#
loop_
_entity.id
_entity.type
_entity.pdbx_description
1 polymer ?
#
loop_
_entity_poly.entity_id
_entity_poly.type
_entity_poly.pdbx_seq_one_letter_code
_entity_poly.pdbx_strand_id
1 'polypeptide(L)'
;MAITLKESLNQLLDKLGEELDIPDHIYEDAVVQYEAVGEWLDADDSPLKNYTPQIFPQGSFRLGTVVRPLNDDGEYDIDLVCHLTIDKEN
;
A
#
# COMPACT_ATOMS: atom_id res chain seq x y z
N MET A 1 -36.60 -7.41 19.06
CA MET A 1 -36.56 -6.35 18.03
C MET A 1 -36.28 -7.05 16.71
N ALA A 2 -37.14 -6.94 15.71
CA ALA A 2 -36.93 -7.60 14.42
C ALA A 2 -35.93 -6.76 13.61
N ILE A 3 -34.81 -7.36 13.21
CA ILE A 3 -33.85 -6.73 12.31
C ILE A 3 -34.52 -6.63 10.93
N THR A 4 -34.53 -5.43 10.37
CA THR A 4 -35.04 -5.19 9.02
C THR A 4 -34.10 -5.76 7.96
N LEU A 5 -34.61 -6.07 6.77
CA LEU A 5 -33.76 -6.51 5.65
C LEU A 5 -32.59 -5.53 5.38
N LYS A 6 -32.85 -4.23 5.49
CA LYS A 6 -31.84 -3.19 5.32
C LYS A 6 -30.71 -3.30 6.36
N GLU A 7 -31.06 -3.48 7.63
CA GLU A 7 -30.07 -3.63 8.70
C GLU A 7 -29.25 -4.92 8.53
N SER A 8 -29.89 -6.04 8.13
CA SER A 8 -29.18 -7.29 7.84
C SER A 8 -28.21 -7.15 6.66
N LEU A 9 -28.61 -6.43 5.60
CA LEU A 9 -27.74 -6.19 4.45
C LEU A 9 -26.56 -5.30 4.80
N ASN A 10 -26.76 -4.25 5.59
CA ASN A 10 -25.67 -3.41 6.07
C ASN A 10 -24.66 -4.22 6.88
N GLN A 11 -25.12 -5.02 7.85
CA GLN A 11 -24.24 -5.89 8.64
C GLN A 11 -23.47 -6.90 7.79
N LEU A 12 -24.06 -7.41 6.71
CA LEU A 12 -23.38 -8.31 5.78
C LEU A 12 -22.28 -7.57 5.00
N LEU A 13 -22.57 -6.36 4.51
CA LEU A 13 -21.61 -5.54 3.77
C LEU A 13 -20.45 -5.11 4.66
N ASP A 14 -20.72 -4.73 5.91
CA ASP A 14 -19.69 -4.36 6.88
C ASP A 14 -18.74 -5.54 7.14
N LYS A 15 -19.29 -6.73 7.40
CA LYS A 15 -18.49 -7.96 7.60
C LYS A 15 -17.70 -8.37 6.37
N LEU A 16 -18.26 -8.16 5.18
CA LEU A 16 -17.54 -8.45 3.93
C LEU A 16 -16.37 -7.47 3.75
N GLY A 17 -16.56 -6.19 4.09
CA GLY A 17 -15.49 -5.21 4.14
C GLY A 17 -14.40 -5.62 5.12
N GLU A 18 -14.78 -5.93 6.36
CA GLU A 18 -13.87 -6.40 7.41
C GLU A 18 -13.07 -7.64 6.98
N GLU A 19 -13.67 -8.58 6.25
CA GLU A 19 -13.00 -9.80 5.81
C GLU A 19 -12.05 -9.58 4.62
N LEU A 20 -12.37 -8.63 3.74
CA LEU A 20 -11.51 -8.24 2.62
C LEU A 20 -10.35 -7.36 3.06
N ASP A 21 -10.53 -6.53 4.09
CA ASP A 21 -9.53 -5.54 4.51
C ASP A 21 -8.29 -6.20 5.13
N ILE A 22 -7.12 -5.58 4.93
CA ILE A 22 -5.87 -6.12 5.43
C ILE A 22 -5.69 -5.79 6.93
N PRO A 23 -4.97 -6.61 7.71
CA PRO A 23 -4.64 -6.24 9.08
C PRO A 23 -3.74 -5.00 9.15
N ASP A 24 -3.95 -4.13 10.14
CA ASP A 24 -3.16 -2.89 10.34
C ASP A 24 -1.64 -3.13 10.32
N HIS A 25 -1.17 -4.19 10.99
CA HIS A 25 0.25 -4.53 11.04
C HIS A 25 0.85 -4.85 9.66
N ILE A 26 0.06 -5.41 8.72
CA ILE A 26 0.53 -5.68 7.36
C ILE A 26 0.73 -4.35 6.60
N TYR A 27 -0.17 -3.39 6.82
CA TYR A 27 -0.02 -2.05 6.25
C TYR A 27 1.24 -1.37 6.81
N GLU A 28 1.40 -1.38 8.13
CA GLU A 28 2.57 -0.80 8.81
C GLU A 28 3.89 -1.45 8.36
N ASP A 29 3.91 -2.78 8.26
CA ASP A 29 5.08 -3.53 7.78
C ASP A 29 5.43 -3.14 6.34
N ALA A 30 4.42 -2.98 5.46
CA ALA A 30 4.64 -2.55 4.09
C ALA A 30 5.23 -1.13 4.03
N VAL A 31 4.77 -0.22 4.88
CA VAL A 31 5.32 1.14 5.02
C VAL A 31 6.79 1.11 5.38
N VAL A 32 7.14 0.39 6.45
CA VAL A 32 8.54 0.27 6.89
C VAL A 32 9.43 -0.31 5.79
N GLN A 33 8.93 -1.31 5.06
CA GLN A 33 9.71 -1.95 4.00
C GLN A 33 9.98 -1.02 2.80
N TYR A 34 8.96 -0.33 2.28
CA TYR A 34 9.19 0.56 1.14
C TYR A 34 9.99 1.81 1.53
N GLU A 35 9.86 2.29 2.76
CA GLU A 35 10.67 3.40 3.27
C GLU A 35 12.15 3.00 3.34
N ALA A 36 12.46 1.78 3.83
CA ALA A 36 13.81 1.25 3.85
C ALA A 36 14.41 1.12 2.44
N VAL A 37 13.60 0.74 1.44
CA VAL A 37 14.03 0.75 0.03
C VAL A 37 14.33 2.18 -0.44
N GLY A 38 13.49 3.14 -0.06
CA GLY A 38 13.72 4.56 -0.36
C GLY A 38 15.02 5.10 0.25
N GLU A 39 15.27 4.81 1.53
CA GLU A 39 16.50 5.17 2.23
C GLU A 39 17.73 4.56 1.56
N TRP A 40 17.66 3.29 1.15
CA TRP A 40 18.75 2.62 0.44
C TRP A 40 19.01 3.26 -0.93
N LEU A 41 17.97 3.64 -1.68
CA LEU A 41 18.10 4.30 -2.97
C LEU A 41 18.64 5.74 -2.83
N ASP A 42 18.40 6.42 -1.70
CA ASP A 42 18.92 7.76 -1.38
C ASP A 42 20.24 7.74 -0.56
N ALA A 43 20.89 6.59 -0.40
CA ALA A 43 22.18 6.50 0.28
C ALA A 43 23.27 7.29 -0.46
N ASP A 44 24.29 7.79 0.26
CA ASP A 44 25.37 8.61 -0.31
C ASP A 44 26.20 7.89 -1.40
N ASP A 45 26.29 6.56 -1.33
CA ASP A 45 26.97 5.71 -2.32
C ASP A 45 26.04 5.18 -3.42
N SER A 46 24.76 5.54 -3.39
CA SER A 46 23.79 5.17 -4.41
C SER A 46 24.06 5.92 -5.73
N PRO A 47 24.00 5.24 -6.88
CA PRO A 47 24.06 5.91 -8.18
C PRO A 47 22.88 6.86 -8.42
N LEU A 48 21.81 6.73 -7.63
CA LEU A 48 20.63 7.59 -7.74
C LEU A 48 20.70 8.86 -6.88
N LYS A 49 21.67 8.98 -5.96
CA LYS A 49 21.74 10.08 -4.98
C LYS A 49 21.60 11.46 -5.61
N ASN A 50 22.27 11.68 -6.74
CA ASN A 50 22.27 12.95 -7.45
C ASN A 50 20.89 13.34 -8.04
N TYR A 51 19.94 12.41 -8.10
CA TYR A 51 18.60 12.65 -8.62
C TYR A 51 17.52 12.79 -7.54
N THR A 52 17.91 12.84 -6.25
CA THR A 52 17.00 12.97 -5.10
C THR A 52 15.82 11.98 -5.19
N PRO A 53 16.08 10.66 -5.15
CA PRO A 53 15.05 9.66 -5.36
C PRO A 53 13.99 9.71 -4.26
N GLN A 54 12.71 9.73 -4.65
CA GLN A 54 11.57 9.68 -3.73
C GLN A 54 10.73 8.44 -4.03
N ILE A 55 10.55 7.59 -3.02
CA ILE A 55 9.68 6.40 -3.08
C ILE A 55 8.35 6.71 -2.41
N PHE A 56 7.25 6.38 -3.07
CA PHE A 56 5.91 6.47 -2.49
C PHE A 56 4.95 5.46 -3.11
N PRO A 57 3.90 5.04 -2.38
CA PRO A 57 2.95 4.06 -2.88
C PRO A 57 2.05 4.62 -4.00
N GLN A 58 1.65 3.74 -4.89
CA GLN A 58 0.56 3.89 -5.86
C GLN A 58 -0.45 2.75 -5.65
N GLY A 59 -1.48 2.70 -6.47
CA GLY A 59 -2.36 1.54 -6.56
C GLY A 59 -3.26 1.39 -5.34
N SER A 60 -3.60 0.15 -5.04
CA SER A 60 -4.53 -0.24 -3.99
C SER A 60 -4.09 0.25 -2.60
N PHE A 61 -2.81 0.14 -2.28
CA PHE A 61 -2.24 0.64 -1.02
C PHE A 61 -2.41 2.15 -0.86
N ARG A 62 -2.15 2.93 -1.91
CA ARG A 62 -2.35 4.39 -1.86
C ARG A 62 -3.81 4.78 -1.69
N LEU A 63 -4.72 4.01 -2.28
CA LEU A 63 -6.16 4.29 -2.28
C LEU A 63 -6.89 3.75 -1.04
N GLY A 64 -6.22 2.94 -0.21
CA GLY A 64 -6.87 2.26 0.91
C GLY A 64 -7.87 1.18 0.45
N THR A 65 -7.58 0.54 -0.69
CA THR A 65 -8.43 -0.50 -1.28
C THR A 65 -7.66 -1.79 -1.53
N VAL A 66 -6.54 -1.99 -0.83
CA VAL A 66 -5.85 -3.28 -0.79
C VAL A 66 -6.75 -4.30 -0.09
N VAL A 67 -6.71 -5.54 -0.57
CA VAL A 67 -7.50 -6.64 0.01
C VAL A 67 -6.60 -7.81 0.34
N ARG A 68 -7.01 -8.63 1.29
CA ARG A 68 -6.33 -9.88 1.62
C ARG A 68 -6.25 -10.79 0.39
N PRO A 69 -5.12 -11.50 0.19
CA PRO A 69 -5.03 -12.55 -0.79
C PRO A 69 -6.08 -13.64 -0.55
N LEU A 70 -6.50 -14.31 -1.62
CA LEU A 70 -7.53 -15.37 -1.55
C LEU A 70 -7.10 -16.60 -0.77
N ASN A 71 -5.79 -16.86 -0.70
CA ASN A 71 -5.18 -18.07 -0.16
C ASN A 71 -3.99 -17.69 0.72
N ASP A 72 -3.62 -18.55 1.66
CA ASP A 72 -2.47 -18.33 2.56
C ASP A 72 -1.11 -18.21 1.84
N ASP A 73 -1.00 -18.80 0.63
CA ASP A 73 0.20 -18.69 -0.23
C ASP A 73 0.19 -17.41 -1.10
N GLY A 74 -0.84 -16.57 -0.97
CA GLY A 74 -0.98 -15.36 -1.75
C GLY A 74 -0.15 -14.21 -1.18
N GLU A 75 0.33 -13.33 -2.06
CA GLU A 75 1.15 -12.18 -1.71
C GLU A 75 0.31 -10.89 -1.72
N TYR A 76 0.64 -9.95 -0.83
CA TYR A 76 0.10 -8.60 -0.89
C TYR A 76 0.81 -7.81 -1.98
N ASP A 77 0.03 -7.24 -2.90
CA ASP A 77 0.56 -6.46 -4.01
C ASP A 77 0.76 -5.00 -3.62
N ILE A 78 1.99 -4.50 -3.69
CA ILE A 78 2.32 -3.10 -3.43
C ILE A 78 2.99 -2.46 -4.64
N ASP A 79 2.31 -1.46 -5.19
CA ASP A 79 2.85 -0.63 -6.26
C ASP A 79 3.63 0.54 -5.66
N LEU A 80 4.91 0.69 -6.04
CA LEU A 80 5.75 1.81 -5.64
C LEU A 80 6.20 2.62 -6.84
N VAL A 81 6.20 3.94 -6.70
CA VAL A 81 6.77 4.87 -7.67
C VAL A 81 8.11 5.35 -7.16
N CYS A 82 9.14 5.26 -8.02
CA CYS A 82 10.40 5.95 -7.81
C CYS A 82 10.44 7.21 -8.67
N HIS A 83 10.35 8.37 -8.01
CA HIS A 83 10.43 9.66 -8.67
C HIS A 83 11.83 10.23 -8.58
N LEU A 84 12.42 10.52 -9.74
CA LEU A 84 13.76 11.11 -9.88
C LEU A 84 13.62 12.54 -10.40
N THR A 85 14.33 13.47 -9.77
CA THR A 85 14.40 14.87 -10.22
C THR A 85 15.57 15.02 -11.17
N ILE A 86 15.27 15.25 -12.45
CA ILE A 86 16.27 15.43 -13.50
C ILE A 86 16.03 16.79 -14.16
N ASP A 87 17.06 17.65 -14.12
CA ASP A 87 17.02 18.90 -14.86
C ASP A 87 17.13 18.63 -16.35
N LYS A 88 16.30 19.32 -17.14
CA LYS A 88 16.41 19.26 -18.59
C LYS A 88 17.71 19.95 -19.02
N GLU A 89 18.60 19.21 -19.67
CA GLU A 89 19.77 19.81 -20.34
C GLU A 89 19.30 20.83 -21.39
N ASN A 90 19.89 22.04 -21.36
CA ASN A 90 19.64 23.09 -22.35
C ASN A 90 20.35 22.82 -23.67
#